data_AF-A0A852P5W7-F1
#
_entry.id   AF-A0A852P5W7-F1
#
_cell.length_a   1.000
_cell.length_b   1.000
_cell.length_c   1.000
_cell.angle_alpha   90.00
_cell.angle_beta   90.00
_cell.angle_gamma   90.00
#
_symmetry.space_group_name_H-M   'P 1'
#
loop_
_entity.id
_entity.type
_entity.pdbx_description
1 polymer ?
#
loop_
_entity_poly.entity_id
_entity_poly.type
_entity_poly.pdbx_seq_one_letter_code
_entity_poly.pdbx_strand_id
1 'polypeptide(L)'
;PKPPRHKRLSHLFHRTSNTSAPSNPAPGGRWASEKKLAELRDPSAELLAGGATPAQDQQQQQLPCILKIFGGAISRGANYKSVLATPRSSARQLVREALERYGLNPEDF
;
A
#
# COMPACT_ATOMS: atom_id res chain seq x y z
N PRO A 1 47.72 -4.00 10.24
CA PRO A 1 46.38 -3.44 10.56
C PRO A 1 45.29 -4.03 9.63
N LYS A 2 44.38 -4.85 10.17
CA LYS A 2 43.27 -5.46 9.41
C LYS A 2 42.03 -4.53 9.50
N PRO A 3 41.32 -4.25 8.40
CA PRO A 3 40.15 -3.36 8.42
C PRO A 3 38.95 -3.99 9.16
N PRO A 4 38.05 -3.18 9.74
CA PRO A 4 36.91 -3.66 10.50
C PRO A 4 35.93 -4.40 9.58
N ARG A 5 35.66 -5.67 9.91
CA ARG A 5 34.69 -6.50 9.18
C ARG A 5 33.29 -6.06 9.56
N HIS A 6 32.56 -5.45 8.62
CA HIS A 6 31.14 -5.14 8.80
C HIS A 6 30.37 -6.40 9.21
N LYS A 7 29.54 -6.30 10.26
CA LYS A 7 28.66 -7.39 10.70
C LYS A 7 27.60 -7.60 9.63
N ARG A 8 27.76 -8.63 8.79
CA ARG A 8 26.71 -9.06 7.86
C ARG A 8 25.54 -9.58 8.68
N LEU A 9 24.37 -8.94 8.56
CA LEU A 9 23.12 -9.34 9.23
C LEU A 9 22.54 -10.69 8.73
N SER A 10 23.34 -11.46 7.96
CA SER A 10 22.94 -12.71 7.30
C SER A 10 22.62 -13.87 8.25
N HIS A 11 22.96 -13.76 9.55
CA HIS A 11 22.65 -14.78 10.55
C HIS A 11 21.33 -14.56 11.29
N LEU A 12 20.60 -13.46 11.03
CA LEU A 12 19.38 -13.16 11.77
C LEU A 12 18.24 -14.14 11.45
N PHE A 13 18.28 -14.81 10.30
CA PHE A 13 17.19 -15.66 9.81
C PHE A 13 17.45 -17.17 9.90
N HIS A 14 18.51 -17.60 10.60
CA HIS A 14 18.85 -19.03 10.73
C HIS A 14 19.00 -19.43 12.20
N ARG A 15 17.87 -19.51 12.91
CA ARG A 15 17.73 -20.12 14.25
C ARG A 15 16.26 -20.58 14.27
N THR A 16 15.90 -21.86 14.22
CA THR A 16 16.18 -22.93 15.17
C THR A 16 15.61 -24.25 14.59
N SER A 17 16.34 -25.37 14.71
CA SER A 17 15.72 -26.70 14.75
C SER A 17 16.63 -27.63 15.54
N ASN A 18 16.49 -27.61 16.87
CA ASN A 18 17.07 -28.65 17.73
C ASN A 18 15.98 -29.22 18.64
N THR A 19 15.04 -29.95 18.04
CA THR A 19 14.14 -30.87 18.73
C THR A 19 13.91 -32.06 17.81
N SER A 20 14.51 -33.18 18.17
CA SER A 20 14.23 -34.49 17.60
C SER A 20 12.79 -34.92 17.93
N ALA A 21 11.86 -34.70 17.01
CA ALA A 21 10.59 -35.42 16.90
C ALA A 21 10.07 -35.32 15.46
N PRO A 22 9.56 -36.42 14.87
CA PRO A 22 9.25 -36.46 13.44
C PRO A 22 7.82 -35.99 13.19
N SER A 23 7.64 -34.86 12.50
CA SER A 23 6.46 -34.64 11.66
C SER A 23 6.68 -33.47 10.71
N ASN A 24 6.62 -33.80 9.41
CA ASN A 24 6.50 -32.92 8.24
C ASN A 24 7.51 -31.76 8.03
N PRO A 25 8.16 -31.69 6.85
CA PRO A 25 8.85 -30.47 6.44
C PRO A 25 7.82 -29.41 6.05
N ALA A 26 7.46 -28.52 6.99
CA ALA A 26 6.86 -27.25 6.62
C ALA A 26 7.97 -26.37 6.01
N PRO A 27 7.85 -25.90 4.76
CA PRO A 27 8.85 -25.01 4.19
C PRO A 27 8.84 -23.70 4.97
N GLY A 28 10.06 -23.23 5.25
CA GLY A 28 10.37 -22.18 6.20
C GLY A 28 9.55 -20.90 6.05
N GLY A 29 9.24 -20.32 7.22
CA GLY A 29 9.43 -18.89 7.47
C GLY A 29 8.78 -17.92 6.49
N ARG A 30 7.60 -18.23 5.97
CA ARG A 30 6.70 -17.21 5.44
C ARG A 30 6.27 -16.36 6.62
N TRP A 31 6.42 -15.05 6.50
CA TRP A 31 5.96 -14.07 7.49
C TRP A 31 4.64 -14.55 8.11
N ALA A 32 4.53 -14.60 9.44
CA ALA A 32 3.30 -15.04 10.10
C ALA A 32 2.04 -14.25 9.64
N SER A 33 2.25 -13.11 8.96
CA SER A 33 1.22 -12.30 8.29
C SER A 33 0.70 -12.88 6.97
N GLU A 34 1.39 -13.79 6.29
CA GLU A 34 1.00 -14.26 4.96
C GLU A 34 -0.18 -15.25 5.03
N LYS A 35 -0.35 -15.95 6.16
CA LYS A 35 -1.56 -16.75 6.41
C LYS A 35 -2.77 -15.88 6.78
N LYS A 36 -2.53 -14.64 7.25
CA LYS A 36 -3.59 -13.67 7.55
C LYS A 36 -4.14 -12.99 6.28
N LEU A 37 -3.37 -12.99 5.19
CA LEU A 37 -3.83 -12.50 3.88
C LEU A 37 -4.83 -13.43 3.19
N ALA A 38 -4.76 -14.75 3.43
CA ALA A 38 -5.71 -15.69 2.84
C ALA A 38 -7.10 -15.64 3.49
N GLU A 39 -7.19 -15.20 4.77
CA GLU A 39 -8.46 -15.01 5.49
C GLU A 39 -9.01 -13.58 5.38
N LEU A 40 -8.18 -12.62 4.97
CA LEU A 40 -8.64 -11.31 4.50
C LEU A 40 -9.30 -11.51 3.13
N ARG A 41 -10.55 -11.98 3.15
CA ARG A 41 -11.50 -11.83 2.04
C ARG A 41 -11.37 -10.39 1.55
N ASP A 42 -10.99 -10.22 0.30
CA ASP A 42 -10.82 -8.90 -0.30
C ASP A 42 -12.19 -8.20 -0.30
N PRO A 43 -12.43 -7.16 0.53
CA PRO A 43 -13.69 -6.41 0.44
C PRO A 43 -13.79 -5.66 -0.89
N SER A 44 -12.69 -5.57 -1.65
CA SER A 44 -12.65 -4.94 -2.96
C SER A 44 -13.42 -5.71 -4.03
N ALA A 45 -13.67 -7.01 -3.85
CA ALA A 45 -14.45 -7.79 -4.82
C ALA A 45 -15.95 -7.43 -4.79
N GLU A 46 -16.50 -7.00 -3.65
CA GLU A 46 -17.90 -6.55 -3.58
C GLU A 46 -18.09 -5.10 -4.08
N LEU A 47 -17.05 -4.27 -3.98
CA LEU A 47 -17.05 -2.91 -4.55
C LEU A 47 -17.14 -2.89 -6.08
N LEU A 48 -16.78 -4.00 -6.75
CA LEU A 48 -16.81 -4.10 -8.22
C LEU A 48 -17.91 -5.05 -8.74
N ALA A 49 -18.57 -5.82 -7.87
CA ALA A 49 -19.56 -6.83 -8.24
C ALA A 49 -20.97 -6.50 -7.72
N GLY A 50 -21.60 -5.47 -8.28
CA GLY A 50 -23.02 -5.46 -8.63
C GLY A 50 -24.05 -5.91 -7.58
N GLY A 51 -24.00 -5.40 -6.35
CA GLY A 51 -25.00 -5.65 -5.32
C GLY A 51 -25.40 -4.38 -4.57
N ALA A 52 -26.02 -3.42 -5.26
CA ALA A 52 -26.45 -2.15 -4.68
C ALA A 52 -27.50 -2.35 -3.57
N THR A 53 -27.08 -2.25 -2.31
CA THR A 53 -27.98 -1.85 -1.22
C THR A 53 -27.72 -0.36 -0.94
N PRO A 54 -28.75 0.51 -0.99
CA PRO A 54 -28.57 1.96 -1.04
C PRO A 54 -27.87 2.58 0.18
N ALA A 55 -27.74 1.84 1.28
CA ALA A 55 -27.10 2.31 2.51
C ALA A 55 -25.56 2.16 2.51
N GLN A 56 -25.02 1.12 1.89
CA GLN A 56 -23.57 0.85 1.92
C GLN A 56 -22.79 1.72 0.93
N ASP A 57 -23.38 2.03 -0.23
CA ASP A 57 -22.84 3.02 -1.17
C ASP A 57 -22.75 4.41 -0.53
N GLN A 58 -23.74 4.81 0.27
CA GLN A 58 -23.69 6.10 0.96
C GLN A 58 -22.58 6.15 2.01
N GLN A 59 -22.35 5.07 2.77
CA GLN A 59 -21.25 5.05 3.73
C GLN A 59 -19.89 5.13 3.05
N GLN A 60 -19.69 4.43 1.93
CA GLN A 60 -18.44 4.52 1.15
C GLN A 60 -18.27 5.88 0.47
N GLN A 61 -19.37 6.47 -0.03
CA GLN A 61 -19.39 7.82 -0.55
C GLN A 61 -19.14 8.89 0.49
N GLN A 62 -19.18 8.60 1.80
CA GLN A 62 -18.91 9.57 2.86
C GLN A 62 -17.49 9.47 3.46
N LEU A 63 -16.74 8.41 3.14
CA LEU A 63 -15.41 8.19 3.72
C LEU A 63 -14.30 8.88 2.90
N PRO A 64 -13.28 9.43 3.57
CA PRO A 64 -12.10 9.93 2.89
C PRO A 64 -11.30 8.78 2.26
N CYS A 65 -10.67 9.02 1.12
CA CYS A 65 -9.83 8.06 0.40
C CYS A 65 -8.52 8.69 -0.08
N ILE A 66 -7.59 7.87 -0.58
CA ILE A 66 -6.32 8.33 -1.14
C ILE A 66 -6.30 8.08 -2.64
N LEU A 67 -6.11 9.15 -3.42
CA LEU A 67 -5.96 9.11 -4.87
C LEU A 67 -4.50 9.00 -5.27
N LYS A 68 -4.21 8.12 -6.23
CA LYS A 68 -2.91 7.98 -6.88
C LYS A 68 -2.89 8.83 -8.15
N ILE A 69 -2.30 10.02 -8.09
CA ILE A 69 -2.25 10.93 -9.24
C ILE A 69 -0.90 10.80 -9.94
N PHE A 70 -0.93 10.60 -11.25
CA PHE A 70 0.25 10.53 -12.11
C PHE A 70 0.46 11.86 -12.84
N GLY A 71 1.72 12.26 -12.98
CA GLY A 71 2.12 13.49 -13.66
C GLY A 71 3.17 13.20 -14.72
N GLY A 72 2.83 12.41 -15.74
CA GLY A 72 3.79 11.94 -16.76
C GLY A 72 4.50 13.08 -17.52
N ALA A 73 3.84 14.23 -17.66
CA ALA A 73 4.42 15.44 -18.23
C ALA A 73 5.28 16.25 -17.24
N ILE A 74 5.15 16.00 -15.93
CA ILE A 74 5.78 16.77 -14.85
C ILE A 74 7.02 16.05 -14.31
N SER A 75 6.91 14.74 -14.06
CA SER A 75 7.98 13.91 -13.49
C SER A 75 8.16 12.67 -14.36
N ARG A 76 9.38 12.47 -14.87
CA ARG A 76 9.74 11.28 -15.66
C ARG A 76 9.58 10.00 -14.85
N GLY A 77 9.28 8.89 -15.52
CA GLY A 77 9.11 7.57 -14.92
C GLY A 77 7.75 7.33 -14.27
N ALA A 78 7.62 6.26 -13.49
CA ALA A 78 6.36 5.85 -12.84
C ALA A 78 6.12 6.58 -11.49
N ASN A 79 6.26 7.90 -11.49
CA ASN A 79 6.13 8.72 -10.29
C ASN A 79 4.68 9.18 -10.08
N TYR A 80 4.11 8.83 -8.93
CA TYR A 80 2.80 9.31 -8.49
C TYR A 80 2.92 10.17 -7.22
N LYS A 81 1.87 10.95 -6.95
CA LYS A 81 1.68 11.64 -5.68
C LYS A 81 0.31 11.27 -5.11
N SER A 82 0.29 10.98 -3.82
CA SER A 82 -0.93 10.65 -3.09
C SER A 82 -1.67 11.93 -2.71
N VAL A 83 -2.96 12.02 -3.04
CA VAL A 83 -3.84 13.13 -2.65
C VAL A 83 -4.97 12.60 -1.79
N LEU A 84 -5.31 13.29 -0.70
CA LEU A 84 -6.46 12.94 0.12
C LEU A 84 -7.73 13.45 -0.56
N ALA A 85 -8.66 12.55 -0.89
CA ALA A 85 -9.96 12.91 -1.41
C ALA A 85 -11.05 12.67 -0.37
N THR A 86 -11.97 13.61 -0.30
CA THR A 86 -13.18 13.50 0.51
C THR A 86 -14.40 13.59 -0.40
N PRO A 87 -15.58 13.19 0.06
CA PRO A 87 -16.83 13.31 -0.70
C PRO A 87 -17.15 14.73 -1.18
N ARG A 88 -16.63 15.73 -0.44
CA ARG A 88 -16.84 17.16 -0.72
C ARG A 88 -15.69 17.79 -1.52
N SER A 89 -14.67 17.01 -1.86
CA SER A 89 -13.53 17.50 -2.64
C SER A 89 -13.94 17.68 -4.10
N SER A 90 -13.83 18.91 -4.61
CA SER A 90 -14.00 19.18 -6.04
C SER A 90 -12.75 18.80 -6.84
N ALA A 91 -12.92 18.55 -8.13
CA ALA A 91 -11.80 18.28 -9.04
C ALA A 91 -10.74 19.40 -9.00
N ARG A 92 -11.15 20.67 -8.94
CA ARG A 92 -10.23 21.82 -8.84
C ARG A 92 -9.36 21.78 -7.59
N GLN A 93 -9.95 21.41 -6.45
CA GLN A 93 -9.19 21.28 -5.20
C GLN A 93 -8.19 20.12 -5.26
N LEU A 94 -8.60 18.98 -5.81
CA LEU A 94 -7.72 17.81 -5.98
C LEU A 94 -6.56 18.10 -6.93
N VAL A 95 -6.80 18.83 -8.02
CA VAL A 95 -5.76 19.25 -8.96
C VAL A 95 -4.80 20.23 -8.30
N ARG A 96 -5.30 21.23 -7.56
CA ARG A 96 -4.45 22.16 -6.79
C ARG A 96 -3.50 21.41 -5.86
N GLU A 97 -4.04 20.50 -5.05
CA GLU A 97 -3.25 19.71 -4.09
C GLU A 97 -2.25 18.77 -4.80
N ALA A 98 -2.58 18.29 -6.00
CA ALA A 98 -1.66 17.51 -6.81
C ALA A 98 -0.49 18.36 -7.33
N LEU A 99 -0.78 19.54 -7.90
CA LEU A 99 0.22 20.47 -8.42
C LEU A 99 1.22 20.90 -7.34
N GLU A 100 0.72 21.26 -6.15
CA GLU A 100 1.55 21.59 -4.99
C GLU A 100 2.49 20.43 -4.61
N ARG A 101 1.98 19.18 -4.58
CA ARG A 101 2.82 17.99 -4.29
C ARG A 101 3.82 17.64 -5.39
N TYR A 102 3.58 18.09 -6.60
CA TYR A 102 4.53 18.01 -7.70
C TYR A 102 5.51 19.20 -7.75
N GLY A 103 5.35 20.19 -6.87
CA GLY A 103 6.20 21.39 -6.80
C GLY A 103 5.88 22.44 -7.86
N LEU A 104 4.65 22.46 -8.38
CA LEU A 104 4.15 23.44 -9.33
C LEU A 104 3.24 24.46 -8.64
N ASN A 105 3.20 25.68 -9.15
CA ASN A 105 2.23 26.67 -8.65
C ASN A 105 0.86 26.39 -9.27
N PRO A 106 -0.20 26.24 -8.46
CA PRO A 106 -1.53 25.94 -8.97
C PRO A 106 -2.23 27.12 -9.65
N GLU A 107 -1.76 28.35 -9.42
CA GLU A 107 -2.31 29.56 -10.06
C GLU A 107 -1.84 29.75 -11.51
N ASP A 108 -0.86 28.96 -11.96
CA ASP A 108 -0.38 28.96 -13.33
C ASP A 108 -1.28 28.13 -14.29
N PHE A 109 -2.40 27.53 -13.80
CA PHE A 109 -3.24 26.55 -14.51
C PHE A 109 -4.75 26.77 -14.39
#